data_AF-A0A813A599-F1
#
_entry.id   AF-A0A813A599-F1
#
_cell.length_a   1.000
_cell.length_b   1.000
_cell.length_c   1.000
_cell.angle_alpha   90.00
_cell.angle_beta   90.00
_cell.angle_gamma   90.00
#
_symmetry.space_group_name_H-M   'P 1'
#
loop_
_entity.id
_entity.type
_entity.pdbx_description
1 polymer ?
#
loop_
_entity_poly.entity_id
_entity_poly.type
_entity_poly.pdbx_seq_one_letter_code
_entity_poly.pdbx_strand_id
1 'polypeptide(L)'
;MDHNLCLLRKRYVENVQKGMAFGGKKNAWQDVEVDESVFDKKLIPLEEAESPTKTMMWEQWVGMVQRGKPESLVLIRLSPQPTKPRSPGPGPIKKCDWKPIADKWLKDKQVLLHTDSARAYKSKTPGVLHASVVHKKRRVWVGGRWVWEPPTYVKIKFIKSRLTLNQNSKVGSTTLISKVRSAQYEYWNRGRDMWERTGELLSWHMSQINDQVMVSNRAFWKGT
;
A
#
# COMPACT_ATOMS: atom_id res chain seq x y z
N MET A 1 -16.35 10.29 -4.22
CA MET A 1 -15.04 10.93 -4.00
C MET A 1 -14.66 11.64 -5.28
N ASP A 2 -14.38 12.94 -5.21
CA ASP A 2 -14.07 13.79 -6.37
C ASP A 2 -12.79 13.30 -7.09
N HIS A 3 -12.84 13.22 -8.42
CA HIS A 3 -11.73 12.74 -9.25
C HIS A 3 -10.48 13.63 -9.12
N ASN A 4 -10.65 14.95 -9.10
CA ASN A 4 -9.55 15.90 -9.03
C ASN A 4 -8.86 15.82 -7.66
N LEU A 5 -9.64 15.68 -6.58
CA LEU A 5 -9.08 15.49 -5.24
C LEU A 5 -8.30 14.17 -5.12
N CYS A 6 -8.79 13.09 -5.74
CA CYS A 6 -8.04 11.82 -5.80
C CYS A 6 -6.70 11.97 -6.51
N LEU A 7 -6.66 12.66 -7.65
CA LEU A 7 -5.43 12.91 -8.39
C LEU A 7 -4.44 13.76 -7.60
N LEU A 8 -4.94 14.79 -6.91
CA LEU A 8 -4.09 15.64 -6.09
C LEU A 8 -3.48 14.86 -4.92
N ARG A 9 -4.30 14.12 -4.17
CA ARG A 9 -3.83 13.26 -3.08
C ARG A 9 -2.86 12.20 -3.58
N LYS A 10 -3.11 11.61 -4.76
CA LYS A 10 -2.18 10.68 -5.40
C LYS A 10 -0.81 11.32 -5.58
N ARG A 11 -0.74 12.50 -6.21
CA ARG A 11 0.53 13.20 -6.49
C ARG A 11 1.28 13.50 -5.18
N TYR A 12 0.57 13.97 -4.16
CA TYR A 12 1.16 14.25 -2.85
C TYR A 12 1.72 12.98 -2.19
N VAL A 13 0.93 11.91 -2.14
CA VAL A 13 1.35 10.63 -1.54
C VAL A 13 2.56 10.05 -2.26
N GLU A 14 2.57 10.09 -3.60
CA GLU A 14 3.71 9.62 -4.38
C GLU A 14 4.96 10.47 -4.15
N ASN A 15 4.80 11.78 -3.93
CA ASN A 15 5.91 12.67 -3.60
C ASN A 15 6.48 12.38 -2.21
N VAL A 16 5.64 12.34 -1.19
CA VAL A 16 6.05 12.08 0.21
C VAL A 16 6.71 10.71 0.32
N GLN A 17 6.12 9.68 -0.30
CA GLN A 17 6.59 8.31 -0.20
C GLN A 17 7.98 8.08 -0.82
N LYS A 18 8.41 8.92 -1.78
CA LYS A 18 9.78 8.85 -2.32
C LYS A 18 10.84 9.16 -1.26
N GLY A 19 10.53 10.03 -0.30
CA GLY A 19 11.42 10.42 0.79
C GLY A 19 11.30 9.56 2.05
N MET A 20 10.37 8.59 2.08
CA MET A 20 10.16 7.74 3.24
C MET A 20 11.24 6.67 3.34
N ALA A 21 11.58 6.29 4.57
CA ALA A 21 12.44 5.16 4.88
C ALA A 21 11.96 4.50 6.18
N PHE A 22 12.19 3.19 6.28
CA PHE A 22 12.08 2.47 7.55
C PHE A 22 13.46 2.37 8.20
N GLY A 23 13.49 2.36 9.54
CA GLY A 23 14.70 2.30 10.33
C GLY A 23 15.64 3.50 10.16
N GLY A 24 16.86 3.39 10.71
CA GLY A 24 17.93 4.35 10.41
C GLY A 24 18.17 5.50 11.41
N LYS A 25 17.68 5.40 12.65
CA LYS A 25 18.24 6.19 13.77
C LYS A 25 19.06 5.29 14.68
N LYS A 26 20.21 5.81 15.15
CA LYS A 26 21.19 5.17 16.07
C LYS A 26 20.57 4.01 16.88
N ASN A 27 20.83 2.78 16.45
CA ASN A 27 20.58 1.53 17.18
C ASN A 27 19.14 1.23 17.62
N ALA A 28 18.11 1.85 17.02
CA ALA A 28 16.72 1.60 17.40
C ALA A 28 16.04 0.63 16.43
N TRP A 29 15.69 -0.56 16.92
CA TRP A 29 14.84 -1.51 16.19
C TRP A 29 13.44 -0.93 15.96
N GLN A 30 12.89 -1.16 14.77
CA GLN A 30 11.56 -0.66 14.38
C GLN A 30 10.60 -1.80 14.04
N ASP A 31 9.44 -1.82 14.69
CA ASP A 31 8.34 -2.75 14.40
C ASP A 31 7.58 -2.30 13.14
N VAL A 32 7.56 -3.18 12.12
CA VAL A 32 6.92 -2.94 10.83
C VAL A 32 5.97 -4.11 10.50
N GLU A 33 4.70 -3.79 10.27
CA GLU A 33 3.72 -4.73 9.73
C GLU A 33 3.74 -4.73 8.20
N VAL A 34 3.66 -5.92 7.61
CA VAL A 34 3.54 -6.12 6.16
C VAL A 34 2.40 -7.08 5.87
N ASP A 35 1.56 -6.71 4.89
CA ASP A 35 0.40 -7.50 4.46
C ASP A 35 0.06 -7.21 2.98
N GLU A 36 -0.57 -8.17 2.30
CA GLU A 36 -1.09 -7.98 0.95
C GLU A 36 -2.57 -7.58 0.94
N SER A 37 -2.92 -6.67 0.04
CA SER A 37 -4.30 -6.29 -0.21
C SER A 37 -4.63 -6.36 -1.69
N VAL A 38 -5.65 -7.16 -1.99
CA VAL A 38 -6.30 -7.22 -3.30
C VAL A 38 -7.45 -6.22 -3.32
N PHE A 39 -7.46 -5.35 -4.32
CA PHE A 39 -8.46 -4.29 -4.48
C PHE A 39 -9.40 -4.50 -5.65
N ASP A 40 -9.00 -5.21 -6.70
CA ASP A 40 -9.88 -5.46 -7.83
C ASP A 40 -9.41 -6.65 -8.68
N LYS A 41 -10.23 -7.05 -9.65
CA LYS A 41 -9.92 -8.07 -10.64
C LYS A 41 -10.55 -7.77 -11.99
N LYS A 42 -9.90 -8.20 -13.07
CA LYS A 42 -10.38 -8.00 -14.45
C LYS A 42 -10.17 -9.26 -15.27
N LEU A 43 -11.15 -9.60 -16.11
CA LEU A 43 -10.97 -10.57 -17.18
C LEU A 43 -10.14 -9.96 -18.32
N ILE A 44 -9.03 -10.61 -18.65
CA ILE A 44 -8.22 -10.36 -19.82
C ILE A 44 -8.93 -11.02 -21.02
N PRO A 45 -9.15 -10.32 -22.14
CA PRO A 45 -9.61 -10.94 -23.38
C PRO A 45 -8.71 -12.10 -23.79
N LEU A 46 -9.27 -13.14 -24.41
CA LEU A 46 -8.50 -14.33 -24.80
C LEU A 46 -7.35 -14.00 -25.77
N GLU A 47 -7.56 -13.00 -26.63
CA GLU A 47 -6.56 -12.49 -27.59
C GLU A 47 -5.34 -11.86 -26.92
N GLU A 48 -5.52 -11.28 -25.73
CA GLU A 48 -4.47 -10.63 -24.93
C GLU A 48 -3.87 -11.55 -23.86
N ALA A 49 -4.45 -12.74 -23.66
CA ALA A 49 -4.06 -13.63 -22.57
C ALA A 49 -2.87 -14.52 -22.97
N GLU A 50 -1.78 -14.46 -22.19
CA GLU A 50 -0.65 -15.39 -22.32
C GLU A 50 -1.05 -16.87 -22.17
N SER A 51 -2.17 -17.14 -21.50
CA SER A 51 -2.74 -18.47 -21.39
C SER A 51 -4.27 -18.42 -21.44
N PRO A 52 -4.91 -19.27 -22.27
CA PRO A 52 -6.37 -19.30 -22.38
C PRO A 52 -7.07 -19.73 -21.09
N THR A 53 -6.33 -20.34 -20.15
CA THR A 53 -6.86 -20.77 -18.85
C THR A 53 -6.63 -19.76 -17.73
N LYS A 54 -5.76 -18.76 -17.93
CA LYS A 54 -5.37 -17.77 -16.93
C LYS A 54 -5.76 -16.37 -17.39
N THR A 55 -7.05 -16.09 -17.38
CA THR A 55 -7.61 -14.83 -17.87
C THR A 55 -8.00 -13.86 -16.77
N MET A 56 -7.81 -14.20 -15.48
CA MET A 56 -8.14 -13.28 -14.38
C MET A 56 -6.89 -12.54 -13.89
N MET A 57 -6.84 -11.23 -14.15
CA MET A 57 -5.82 -10.31 -13.65
C MET A 57 -6.29 -9.67 -12.33
N TRP A 58 -5.35 -9.36 -11.43
CA TRP A 58 -5.64 -8.82 -10.11
C TRP A 58 -4.93 -7.49 -9.86
N GLU A 59 -5.63 -6.57 -9.21
CA GLU A 59 -5.02 -5.38 -8.64
C GLU A 59 -4.61 -5.69 -7.19
N GLN A 60 -3.37 -6.11 -7.00
CA GLN A 60 -2.80 -6.45 -5.69
C GLN A 60 -1.70 -5.46 -5.31
N TRP A 61 -1.64 -5.14 -4.02
CA TRP A 61 -0.64 -4.25 -3.44
C TRP A 61 -0.07 -4.88 -2.17
N VAL A 62 1.19 -4.62 -1.88
CA VAL A 62 1.77 -4.85 -0.55
C VAL A 62 1.79 -3.55 0.22
N GLY A 63 1.29 -3.60 1.45
CA GLY A 63 1.37 -2.51 2.41
C GLY A 63 2.45 -2.76 3.44
N MET A 64 3.23 -1.74 3.78
CA MET A 64 4.18 -1.79 4.88
C MET A 64 3.98 -0.59 5.78
N VAL A 65 3.89 -0.77 7.09
CA VAL A 65 3.60 0.31 8.03
C VAL A 65 4.31 0.09 9.36
N GLN A 66 4.89 1.14 9.93
CA GLN A 66 5.36 1.11 11.30
C GLN A 66 4.17 1.01 12.25
N ARG A 67 4.21 0.06 13.20
CA ARG A 67 3.15 -0.03 14.21
C ARG A 67 3.00 1.29 14.95
N GLY A 68 1.74 1.71 15.10
CA GLY A 68 1.37 2.94 15.79
C GLY A 68 1.63 4.24 15.01
N LYS A 69 2.19 4.19 13.80
CA LYS A 69 2.42 5.39 12.97
C LYS A 69 1.76 5.27 11.60
N PRO A 70 0.46 5.55 11.47
CA PRO A 70 -0.26 5.38 10.21
C PRO A 70 0.35 6.17 9.04
N GLU A 71 0.93 7.33 9.30
CA GLU A 71 1.65 8.18 8.33
C GLU A 71 2.88 7.50 7.70
N SER A 72 3.35 6.40 8.28
CA SER A 72 4.46 5.60 7.73
C SER A 72 4.02 4.57 6.68
N LEU A 73 2.71 4.45 6.39
CA LEU A 73 2.21 3.45 5.45
C LEU A 73 2.77 3.69 4.04
N VAL A 74 3.50 2.71 3.54
CA VAL A 74 3.98 2.59 2.16
C VAL A 74 3.09 1.57 1.45
N LEU A 75 2.62 1.90 0.24
CA LEU A 75 1.86 0.98 -0.60
C LEU A 75 2.60 0.78 -1.92
N ILE A 76 2.93 -0.47 -2.24
CA ILE A 76 3.64 -0.84 -3.46
C ILE A 76 2.73 -1.73 -4.29
N ARG A 77 2.49 -1.32 -5.53
CA ARG A 77 1.68 -2.08 -6.48
C ARG A 77 2.44 -3.33 -6.89
N LEU A 78 1.77 -4.47 -6.85
CA LEU A 78 2.29 -5.74 -7.36
C LEU A 78 1.73 -6.01 -8.75
N SER A 79 2.43 -6.84 -9.50
CA SER A 79 2.00 -7.35 -10.80
C SER A 79 1.86 -8.87 -10.72
N PRO A 80 0.86 -9.39 -9.97
CA PRO A 80 0.69 -10.84 -9.83
C PRO A 80 0.34 -11.47 -11.18
N GLN A 81 0.78 -12.71 -11.35
CA GLN A 81 0.48 -13.49 -12.53
C GLN A 81 -1.04 -13.74 -12.67
N PRO A 82 -1.61 -13.67 -13.89
CA PRO A 82 -3.00 -14.00 -14.10
C PRO A 82 -3.36 -15.41 -13.61
N THR A 83 -4.61 -15.58 -13.21
CA THR A 83 -5.13 -16.83 -12.64
C THR A 83 -6.38 -17.30 -13.37
N LYS A 84 -6.89 -18.49 -13.01
CA LYS A 84 -8.16 -18.99 -13.53
C LYS A 84 -9.32 -18.05 -13.14
N PRO A 85 -10.38 -17.92 -13.97
CA PRO A 85 -11.51 -17.03 -13.69
C PRO A 85 -12.15 -17.15 -12.30
N ARG A 86 -12.22 -18.37 -11.77
CA ARG A 86 -12.84 -18.68 -10.48
C ARG A 86 -11.85 -18.75 -9.31
N SER A 87 -10.60 -18.32 -9.51
CA SER A 87 -9.64 -18.26 -8.41
C SER A 87 -10.10 -17.26 -7.34
N PRO A 88 -9.89 -17.56 -6.04
CA PRO A 88 -10.29 -16.68 -4.95
C PRO A 88 -9.41 -15.42 -4.84
N GLY A 89 -8.23 -15.43 -5.47
CA GLY A 89 -7.26 -14.34 -5.46
C GLY A 89 -6.00 -14.68 -6.28
N PRO A 90 -5.03 -13.76 -6.35
CA PRO A 90 -3.74 -13.97 -7.01
C PRO A 90 -2.82 -14.96 -6.25
N GLY A 91 -3.18 -15.31 -5.01
CA GLY A 91 -2.34 -16.07 -4.10
C GLY A 91 -1.40 -15.17 -3.28
N PRO A 92 -0.58 -15.78 -2.41
CA PRO A 92 0.40 -15.06 -1.60
C PRO A 92 1.50 -14.43 -2.48
N ILE A 93 2.13 -13.35 -2.00
CA ILE A 93 3.27 -12.74 -2.68
C ILE A 93 4.37 -13.77 -2.93
N LYS A 94 5.00 -13.70 -4.11
CA LYS A 94 6.10 -14.60 -4.46
C LYS A 94 7.42 -14.02 -3.97
N LYS A 95 8.40 -14.90 -3.74
CA LYS A 95 9.75 -14.51 -3.31
C LYS A 95 10.45 -13.58 -4.32
N CYS A 96 10.22 -13.77 -5.62
CA CYS A 96 10.77 -12.91 -6.68
C CYS A 96 10.26 -11.47 -6.59
N ASP A 97 9.01 -11.27 -6.17
CA ASP A 97 8.40 -9.94 -6.04
C ASP A 97 8.77 -9.31 -4.68
N TRP A 98 8.80 -10.14 -3.62
CA TRP A 98 9.11 -9.67 -2.27
C TRP A 98 10.58 -9.25 -2.12
N LYS A 99 11.53 -10.02 -2.65
CA LYS A 99 12.97 -9.76 -2.49
C LYS A 99 13.39 -8.33 -2.86
N PRO A 100 13.09 -7.80 -4.06
CA PRO A 100 13.48 -6.43 -4.42
C PRO A 100 12.81 -5.38 -3.52
N ILE A 101 11.60 -5.65 -3.02
CA ILE A 101 10.90 -4.76 -2.08
C ILE A 101 11.62 -4.74 -0.73
N ALA A 102 11.91 -5.92 -0.16
CA ALA A 102 12.63 -6.05 1.10
C ALA A 102 14.03 -5.42 1.02
N ASP A 103 14.76 -5.68 -0.06
CA ASP A 103 16.10 -5.15 -0.29
C ASP A 103 16.10 -3.61 -0.38
N LYS A 104 15.08 -3.02 -1.00
CA LYS A 104 14.93 -1.56 -1.10
C LYS A 104 14.57 -0.90 0.23
N TRP A 105 13.63 -1.48 0.96
CA TRP A 105 12.97 -0.76 2.06
C TRP A 105 13.43 -1.17 3.46
N LEU A 106 13.95 -2.39 3.63
CA LEU A 106 14.17 -2.99 4.94
C LEU A 106 15.64 -3.40 5.18
N LYS A 107 16.40 -3.63 4.11
CA LYS A 107 17.79 -4.10 4.21
C LYS A 107 18.64 -3.12 5.01
N ASP A 108 19.33 -3.67 6.01
CA ASP A 108 20.23 -2.97 6.92
C ASP A 108 19.54 -1.87 7.75
N LYS A 109 18.21 -1.97 7.94
CA LYS A 109 17.40 -0.96 8.65
C LYS A 109 17.05 -1.30 10.11
N GLN A 110 17.48 -2.46 10.65
CA GLN A 110 17.12 -2.92 11.99
C GLN A 110 15.60 -2.99 12.18
N VAL A 111 14.93 -3.79 11.36
CA VAL A 111 13.47 -3.93 11.37
C VAL A 111 13.06 -5.23 12.05
N LEU A 112 12.10 -5.15 12.97
CA LEU A 112 11.32 -6.28 13.43
C LEU A 112 10.07 -6.40 12.54
N LEU A 113 10.09 -7.39 11.65
CA LEU A 113 9.10 -7.56 10.60
C LEU A 113 7.98 -8.48 11.07
N HIS A 114 6.77 -7.95 11.12
CA HIS A 114 5.54 -8.67 11.42
C HIS A 114 4.80 -8.96 10.12
N THR A 115 4.77 -10.23 9.74
CA THR A 115 4.00 -10.69 8.57
C THR A 115 3.13 -11.87 8.96
N ASP A 116 2.21 -12.21 8.06
CA ASP A 116 1.58 -13.52 8.11
C ASP A 116 2.60 -14.64 7.79
N SER A 117 2.14 -15.89 7.76
CA SER A 117 3.01 -17.05 7.54
C SER A 117 3.41 -17.29 6.07
N ALA A 118 3.16 -16.35 5.15
CA ALA A 118 3.49 -16.53 3.74
C ALA A 118 4.99 -16.84 3.55
N ARG A 119 5.29 -17.79 2.67
CA ARG A 119 6.64 -18.33 2.47
C ARG A 119 7.63 -17.28 1.96
N ALA A 120 7.16 -16.28 1.21
CA ALA A 120 8.01 -15.23 0.66
C ALA A 120 8.64 -14.36 1.76
N TYR A 121 7.87 -13.99 2.79
CA TYR A 121 8.33 -13.15 3.89
C TYR A 121 9.42 -13.80 4.75
N LYS A 122 9.54 -15.13 4.70
CA LYS A 122 10.62 -15.89 5.36
C LYS A 122 11.98 -15.73 4.67
N SER A 123 12.08 -14.99 3.56
CA SER A 123 13.36 -14.71 2.92
C SER A 123 14.27 -13.93 3.86
N LYS A 124 15.51 -14.38 4.02
CA LYS A 124 16.51 -13.66 4.82
C LYS A 124 16.87 -12.32 4.16
N THR A 125 16.69 -11.24 4.89
CA THR A 125 17.12 -9.88 4.52
C THR A 125 18.02 -9.35 5.64
N PRO A 126 19.25 -8.89 5.33
CA PRO A 126 20.15 -8.33 6.34
C PRO A 126 19.50 -7.20 7.14
N GLY A 127 19.75 -7.16 8.45
CA GLY A 127 19.15 -6.15 9.34
C GLY A 127 17.65 -6.29 9.57
N VAL A 128 17.04 -7.43 9.24
CA VAL A 128 15.62 -7.71 9.46
C VAL A 128 15.45 -8.97 10.31
N LEU A 129 14.73 -8.85 11.42
CA LEU A 129 14.29 -9.97 12.24
C LEU A 129 12.83 -10.26 11.95
N HIS A 130 12.50 -11.53 11.74
CA HIS A 130 11.12 -11.93 11.48
C HIS A 130 10.43 -12.28 12.79
N ALA A 131 9.43 -11.48 13.17
CA ALA A 131 8.55 -11.80 14.27
C ALA A 131 7.45 -12.73 13.75
N SER A 132 7.39 -13.94 14.30
CA SER A 132 6.25 -14.81 14.07
C SER A 132 5.01 -14.15 14.69
N VAL A 133 4.10 -13.64 13.86
CA VAL A 133 2.78 -13.25 14.35
C VAL A 133 2.04 -14.53 14.71
N VAL A 134 2.09 -14.89 16.00
CA VAL A 134 1.20 -15.91 16.53
C VAL A 134 -0.19 -15.33 16.43
N HIS A 135 -1.02 -15.91 15.55
CA HIS A 135 -2.45 -15.66 15.46
C HIS A 135 -3.09 -16.11 16.77
N LYS A 136 -2.90 -15.35 17.85
CA LYS A 136 -3.44 -15.70 19.16
C LYS A 136 -4.93 -15.42 19.10
N LYS A 137 -5.69 -16.42 18.63
CA LYS A 137 -7.11 -16.51 18.91
C LYS A 137 -7.22 -16.56 20.43
N ARG A 138 -7.80 -15.52 21.02
CA ARG A 138 -8.09 -15.53 22.45
C ARG A 138 -9.36 -16.33 22.64
N ARG A 139 -9.32 -17.37 23.49
CA ARG A 139 -10.54 -18.05 23.90
C ARG A 139 -11.20 -17.20 24.98
N VAL A 140 -12.39 -16.70 24.71
CA VAL A 140 -13.17 -15.87 25.63
C VAL A 140 -14.46 -16.59 25.99
N TRP A 141 -14.90 -16.44 27.24
CA TRP A 141 -16.18 -16.96 27.69
C TRP A 141 -17.28 -15.93 27.36
N VAL A 142 -18.21 -16.29 26.48
CA VAL A 142 -19.30 -15.40 26.05
C VAL A 142 -20.60 -16.20 26.02
N GLY A 143 -21.56 -15.82 26.86
CA GLY A 143 -22.90 -16.41 26.88
C GLY A 143 -22.91 -17.92 27.13
N GLY A 144 -22.17 -18.40 28.13
CA GLY A 144 -22.17 -19.81 28.53
C GLY A 144 -21.35 -20.75 27.64
N ARG A 145 -20.58 -20.22 26.67
CA ARG A 145 -19.71 -21.02 25.81
C ARG A 145 -18.36 -20.35 25.60
N TRP A 146 -17.34 -21.16 25.36
CA TRP A 146 -16.03 -20.70 24.93
C TRP A 146 -16.06 -20.33 23.44
N VAL A 147 -15.85 -19.06 23.12
CA VAL A 147 -15.77 -18.54 21.75
C VAL A 147 -14.32 -18.15 21.44
N TRP A 148 -13.86 -18.46 20.23
CA TRP A 148 -12.59 -17.95 19.72
C TRP A 148 -12.78 -16.52 19.21
N GLU A 149 -12.19 -15.55 19.89
CA GLU A 149 -12.19 -14.16 19.48
C GLU A 149 -11.04 -13.90 18.48
N PRO A 150 -11.33 -13.34 17.29
CA PRO A 150 -10.29 -12.96 16.35
C PRO A 150 -9.52 -11.73 16.89
N PRO A 151 -8.20 -11.64 16.66
CA PRO A 151 -7.43 -10.47 17.10
C PRO A 151 -7.90 -9.17 16.42
N THR A 152 -7.80 -8.06 17.14
CA THR A 152 -8.14 -6.73 16.63
C THR A 152 -6.94 -6.16 15.87
N TYR A 153 -6.92 -6.33 14.55
CA TYR A 153 -5.86 -5.79 13.69
C TYR A 153 -5.94 -4.27 13.52
N VAL A 154 -4.78 -3.65 13.24
CA VAL A 154 -4.76 -2.35 12.55
C VAL A 154 -5.36 -2.57 11.17
N LYS A 155 -6.63 -2.20 11.03
CA LYS A 155 -7.44 -2.51 9.86
C LYS A 155 -6.97 -1.72 8.62
N ILE A 156 -6.20 -2.34 7.73
CA ILE A 156 -6.15 -1.96 6.29
C ILE A 156 -7.55 -2.10 5.65
N LYS A 157 -8.51 -2.72 6.36
CA LYS A 157 -9.97 -2.65 6.06
C LYS A 157 -10.44 -1.22 5.80
N PHE A 158 -9.81 -0.19 6.38
CA PHE A 158 -10.13 1.21 6.10
C PHE A 158 -10.03 1.54 4.61
N ILE A 159 -8.90 1.20 3.96
CA ILE A 159 -8.68 1.50 2.54
C ILE A 159 -9.69 0.73 1.67
N LYS A 160 -9.89 -0.56 1.94
CA LYS A 160 -10.91 -1.36 1.25
C LYS A 160 -12.33 -0.82 1.44
N SER A 161 -12.65 -0.29 2.62
CA SER A 161 -13.97 0.30 2.90
C SER A 161 -14.21 1.66 2.23
N ARG A 162 -13.15 2.39 1.89
CA ARG A 162 -13.21 3.66 1.15
C ARG A 162 -13.30 3.47 -0.36
N LEU A 163 -12.96 2.27 -0.84
CA LEU A 163 -13.14 1.87 -2.23
C LEU A 163 -14.51 1.21 -2.35
N THR A 164 -15.49 1.89 -2.94
CA THR A 164 -16.65 1.19 -3.51
C THR A 164 -16.11 0.29 -4.61
N LEU A 165 -16.00 -1.00 -4.30
CA LEU A 165 -15.65 -2.08 -5.23
C LEU A 165 -16.74 -2.14 -6.32
N ASN A 166 -16.66 -1.23 -7.29
CA ASN A 166 -17.45 -1.34 -8.48
C ASN A 166 -16.60 -2.12 -9.47
N GLN A 167 -17.06 -3.34 -9.80
CA GLN A 167 -16.39 -4.34 -10.66
C GLN A 167 -16.08 -3.84 -12.09
N ASN A 168 -16.37 -2.57 -12.37
CA ASN A 168 -16.15 -1.88 -13.63
C ASN A 168 -14.87 -1.02 -13.63
N SER A 169 -14.10 -0.99 -12.54
CA SER A 169 -12.82 -0.28 -12.52
C SER A 169 -11.78 -1.15 -13.20
N LYS A 170 -11.20 -0.70 -14.32
CA LYS A 170 -10.16 -1.47 -15.01
C LYS A 170 -8.94 -1.58 -14.09
N VAL A 171 -8.47 -2.80 -13.84
CA VAL A 171 -7.17 -3.08 -13.18
C VAL A 171 -6.09 -2.23 -13.85
N GLY A 172 -5.27 -1.56 -13.05
CA GLY A 172 -4.27 -0.59 -13.53
C GLY A 172 -4.76 0.73 -14.09
N SER A 173 -6.06 1.01 -14.06
CA SER A 173 -6.55 2.35 -14.41
C SER A 173 -6.00 3.41 -13.48
N THR A 174 -5.68 4.59 -14.04
CA THR A 174 -5.30 5.77 -13.29
C THR A 174 -6.33 6.11 -12.22
N THR A 175 -7.62 5.91 -12.52
CA THR A 175 -8.72 6.11 -11.58
C THR A 175 -8.61 5.19 -10.36
N LEU A 176 -8.43 3.88 -10.55
CA LEU A 176 -8.29 2.94 -9.42
C LEU A 176 -7.05 3.27 -8.59
N ILE A 177 -5.91 3.50 -9.24
CA ILE A 177 -4.66 3.86 -8.55
C ILE A 177 -4.83 5.17 -7.77
N SER A 178 -5.48 6.18 -8.34
CA SER A 178 -5.73 7.45 -7.66
C SER A 178 -6.64 7.29 -6.44
N LYS A 179 -7.63 6.40 -6.49
CA LYS A 179 -8.49 6.08 -5.35
C LYS A 179 -7.73 5.34 -4.25
N VAL A 180 -6.90 4.35 -4.61
CA VAL A 180 -6.04 3.63 -3.64
C VAL A 180 -5.10 4.62 -2.92
N ARG A 181 -4.46 5.52 -3.68
CA ARG A 181 -3.57 6.56 -3.12
C ARG A 181 -4.31 7.62 -2.32
N SER A 182 -5.51 8.02 -2.74
CA SER A 182 -6.38 8.92 -1.96
C SER A 182 -6.76 8.29 -0.62
N ALA A 183 -7.08 7.00 -0.59
CA ALA A 183 -7.36 6.28 0.64
C ALA A 183 -6.10 6.09 1.52
N GLN A 184 -4.91 5.97 0.92
CA GLN A 184 -3.63 6.02 1.65
C GLN A 184 -3.43 7.37 2.34
N TYR A 185 -3.72 8.49 1.65
CA TYR A 185 -3.66 9.83 2.24
C TYR A 185 -4.62 9.99 3.43
N GLU A 186 -5.85 9.49 3.31
CA GLU A 186 -6.81 9.49 4.43
C GLU A 186 -6.33 8.61 5.58
N TYR A 187 -5.68 7.48 5.27
CA TYR A 187 -5.09 6.61 6.29
C TYR A 187 -3.95 7.31 7.04
N TRP A 188 -3.03 7.98 6.33
CA TRP A 188 -1.95 8.76 6.94
C TRP A 188 -2.44 9.82 7.92
N ASN A 189 -3.62 10.39 7.64
CA ASN A 189 -4.23 11.43 8.44
C ASN A 189 -5.35 10.92 9.37
N ARG A 190 -5.38 9.61 9.64
CA ARG A 190 -6.40 9.02 10.51
C ARG A 190 -6.33 9.64 11.91
N GLY A 191 -7.47 10.12 12.39
CA GLY A 191 -7.58 10.79 13.69
C GLY A 191 -7.14 12.25 13.70
N ARG A 192 -6.79 12.82 12.53
CA ARG A 192 -6.51 14.25 12.36
C ARG A 192 -7.69 14.93 11.66
N ASP A 193 -7.75 16.26 11.77
CA ASP A 193 -8.75 17.05 11.07
C ASP A 193 -8.47 17.07 9.55
N MET A 194 -9.32 16.42 8.77
CA MET A 194 -9.18 16.31 7.32
C MET A 194 -9.36 17.66 6.60
N TRP A 195 -10.04 18.64 7.19
CA TRP A 195 -10.16 19.97 6.63
C TRP A 195 -8.81 20.68 6.63
N GLU A 196 -8.14 20.73 7.79
CA GLU A 196 -6.79 21.29 7.91
C GLU A 196 -5.80 20.55 7.01
N ARG A 197 -5.81 19.21 7.02
CA ARG A 197 -4.91 18.41 6.19
C ARG A 197 -5.13 18.69 4.70
N THR A 198 -6.39 18.88 4.28
CA THR A 198 -6.71 19.24 2.90
C THR A 198 -6.21 20.66 2.57
N GLY A 199 -6.27 21.59 3.53
CA GLY A 199 -5.64 22.92 3.40
C GLY A 199 -4.13 22.81 3.17
N GLU A 200 -3.41 22.02 3.98
CA GLU A 200 -1.98 21.78 3.80
C GLU A 200 -1.65 21.14 2.45
N LEU A 201 -2.49 20.19 1.99
CA LEU A 201 -2.36 19.56 0.68
C LEU A 201 -2.47 20.58 -0.46
N LEU A 202 -3.43 21.52 -0.36
CA LEU A 202 -3.61 22.58 -1.35
C LEU A 202 -2.45 23.58 -1.32
N SER A 203 -1.97 23.97 -0.14
CA SER A 203 -0.78 24.83 0.00
C SER A 203 0.46 24.20 -0.62
N TRP A 204 0.68 22.90 -0.40
CA TRP A 204 1.73 22.15 -1.08
C TRP A 204 1.50 22.13 -2.59
N HIS A 205 0.28 21.93 -3.07
CA HIS A 205 0.01 21.90 -4.50
C HIS A 205 0.39 23.22 -5.19
N MET A 206 0.00 24.34 -4.57
CA MET A 206 0.29 25.67 -5.09
C MET A 206 1.79 25.96 -5.12
N SER A 207 2.56 25.51 -4.12
CA SER A 207 4.03 25.68 -4.16
C SER A 207 4.67 24.95 -5.34
N GLN A 208 4.20 23.74 -5.67
CA GLN A 208 4.71 22.98 -6.82
C GLN A 208 4.40 23.66 -8.16
N ILE A 209 3.28 24.37 -8.27
CA ILE A 209 2.94 25.13 -9.49
C ILE A 209 3.87 26.33 -9.62
N ASN A 210 4.07 27.08 -8.54
CA ASN A 210 4.94 28.25 -8.54
C ASN A 210 6.38 27.88 -8.91
N ASP A 211 6.89 26.77 -8.37
CA ASP A 211 8.23 26.26 -8.70
C ASP A 211 8.35 25.90 -10.20
N GLN A 212 7.32 25.29 -10.80
CA GLN A 212 7.32 24.95 -12.23
C GLN A 212 7.30 26.19 -13.12
N VAL A 213 6.52 27.21 -12.78
CA VAL A 213 6.49 28.50 -13.51
C VAL A 213 7.86 29.18 -13.44
N MET A 214 8.49 29.19 -12.27
CA MET A 214 9.81 29.79 -12.09
C MET A 214 10.91 29.04 -12.86
N VAL A 215 10.86 27.70 -12.91
CA VAL A 215 11.79 26.89 -13.71
C VAL A 215 11.58 27.12 -15.21
N SER A 216 10.33 27.16 -15.67
CA SER A 216 10.01 27.39 -17.08
C SER A 216 10.46 28.78 -17.56
N ASN A 217 10.27 29.81 -16.73
CA ASN A 217 10.77 31.15 -17.02
C ASN A 217 12.29 31.17 -17.07
N ARG A 218 12.98 30.50 -16.14
CA ARG A 218 14.45 30.44 -16.13
C ARG A 218 15.04 29.69 -17.32
N ALA A 219 14.32 28.71 -17.87
CA ALA A 219 14.71 27.99 -19.08
C ALA A 219 14.52 28.85 -20.34
N PHE A 220 13.47 29.68 -20.40
CA PHE A 220 13.22 30.61 -21.49
C PHE A 220 14.34 31.66 -21.62
N TRP A 221 14.80 32.23 -20.50
CA TRP A 221 15.89 33.22 -20.49
C TRP A 221 17.31 32.66 -20.72
N LYS A 222 17.49 31.33 -20.75
CA LYS A 222 18.78 30.69 -21.07
C LYS A 222 18.88 30.21 -22.52
N GLY A 223 17.82 30.39 -23.31
CA GLY A 223 17.73 29.98 -24.71
C GLY A 223 17.76 31.13 -25.72
N THR A 224 18.05 32.36 -25.27
CA THR A 224 18.27 33.57 -26.08
C THR A 224 19.69 34.06 -25.89
#